data_AF-A0A1H4KGG3-F1
#
_entry.id   AF-A0A1H4KGG3-F1
#
_cell.length_a   1.000
_cell.length_b   1.000
_cell.length_c   1.000
_cell.angle_alpha   90.00
_cell.angle_beta   90.00
_cell.angle_gamma   90.00
#
_symmetry.space_group_name_H-M   'P 1'
#
loop_
_entity.id
_entity.type
_entity.pdbx_description
1 polymer ?
#
loop_
_entity_poly.entity_id
_entity_poly.type
_entity_poly.pdbx_seq_one_letter_code
_entity_poly.pdbx_strand_id
1 'polypeptide(L)'
;MKLTGNAMQVQTFNDLGYPLGLMHFVGICEVLGAVGLLVGYWKPKMRLLACGGLVLLMASAVASHLKADQGIGVAMPALVFLVLSLFVFVGQRKAK
;
A
#
# COMPACT_ATOMS: atom_id res chain seq x y z
N MET A 1 10.07 -6.68 -7.91
CA MET A 1 9.31 -5.48 -7.55
C MET A 1 8.11 -5.35 -8.47
N LYS A 2 7.04 -4.70 -8.01
CA LYS A 2 5.78 -4.49 -8.75
C LYS A 2 6.05 -3.81 -10.10
N LEU A 3 7.05 -2.93 -10.13
CA LEU A 3 7.50 -2.19 -11.31
C LEU A 3 8.47 -2.98 -12.20
N THR A 4 9.10 -4.04 -11.68
CA THR A 4 10.02 -4.90 -12.44
C THR A 4 9.35 -6.19 -12.92
N GLY A 5 8.03 -6.32 -12.79
CA GLY A 5 7.29 -7.49 -13.28
C GLY A 5 7.70 -8.81 -12.61
N ASN A 6 7.98 -8.80 -11.30
CA ASN A 6 8.35 -10.03 -10.60
C ASN A 6 7.22 -11.08 -10.73
N ALA A 7 7.57 -12.30 -11.12
CA ALA A 7 6.63 -13.39 -11.43
C ALA A 7 5.59 -13.61 -10.33
N MET A 8 5.99 -13.50 -9.06
CA MET A 8 5.08 -13.63 -7.92
C MET A 8 3.97 -12.55 -7.89
N GLN A 9 4.29 -11.30 -8.23
CA GLN A 9 3.32 -10.20 -8.23
C GLN A 9 2.45 -10.20 -9.49
N VAL A 10 3.03 -10.60 -10.63
CA VAL A 10 2.28 -10.80 -11.87
C VAL A 10 1.23 -11.90 -11.67
N GLN A 11 1.62 -13.01 -11.05
CA GLN A 11 0.72 -14.12 -10.77
C GLN A 11 -0.39 -13.71 -9.79
N THR A 12 -0.07 -13.02 -8.69
CA THR A 12 -1.10 -12.48 -7.79
C THR A 12 -2.11 -11.58 -8.51
N PHE A 13 -1.67 -10.65 -9.36
CA PHE A 13 -2.59 -9.78 -10.10
C PHE A 13 -3.45 -10.54 -11.13
N ASN A 14 -2.88 -11.58 -11.76
CA ASN A 14 -3.58 -12.43 -12.70
C ASN A 14 -4.65 -13.30 -11.98
N ASP A 15 -4.30 -13.87 -10.82
CA ASP A 15 -5.23 -14.61 -9.96
C ASP A 15 -6.35 -13.70 -9.40
N LEU A 16 -6.07 -12.40 -9.20
CA LEU A 16 -7.07 -11.40 -8.83
C LEU A 16 -7.94 -10.95 -10.03
N GLY A 17 -7.62 -11.36 -11.25
CA GLY A 17 -8.28 -10.92 -12.48
C GLY A 17 -8.01 -9.45 -12.85
N TYR A 18 -6.99 -8.82 -12.28
CA TYR A 18 -6.65 -7.42 -12.56
C TYR A 18 -5.63 -7.29 -13.68
N PRO A 19 -5.76 -6.25 -14.54
CA PRO A 19 -4.78 -5.99 -15.57
C PRO A 19 -3.44 -5.55 -14.96
N LEU A 20 -2.34 -5.95 -15.60
CA LEU A 20 -0.97 -5.59 -15.19
C LEU A 20 -0.74 -4.07 -15.14
N GLY A 21 -1.54 -3.27 -15.85
CA GLY A 21 -1.51 -1.81 -15.73
C GLY A 21 -1.82 -1.32 -14.31
N LEU A 22 -2.77 -1.98 -13.63
CA LEU A 22 -3.15 -1.64 -12.25
C LEU A 22 -2.01 -1.99 -11.28
N MET A 23 -1.25 -3.06 -11.55
CA MET A 23 -0.03 -3.40 -10.78
C MET A 23 1.00 -2.27 -10.82
N HIS A 24 1.25 -1.69 -12.00
CA HIS A 24 2.19 -0.58 -12.17
C HIS A 24 1.65 0.70 -11.55
N PHE A 25 0.35 1.00 -11.71
CA PHE A 25 -0.29 2.17 -11.10
C PHE A 25 -0.17 2.15 -9.57
N VAL A 26 -0.48 1.00 -8.95
CA VAL A 26 -0.31 0.80 -7.50
C VAL A 26 1.14 0.98 -7.08
N GLY A 27 2.10 0.44 -7.84
CA GLY A 27 3.53 0.62 -7.58
C GLY A 27 3.97 2.09 -7.63
N ILE A 28 3.48 2.87 -8.59
CA ILE A 28 3.76 4.31 -8.69
C ILE A 28 3.19 5.04 -7.46
N CYS A 29 1.95 4.74 -7.07
CA CYS A 29 1.33 5.34 -5.89
C CYS A 29 2.04 4.95 -4.58
N GLU A 30 2.55 3.72 -4.45
CA GLU A 30 3.40 3.30 -3.32
C GLU A 30 4.69 4.13 -3.26
N VAL A 31 5.37 4.33 -4.39
CA VAL A 31 6.59 5.16 -4.48
C VAL A 31 6.28 6.61 -4.13
N LEU A 32 5.20 7.18 -4.67
CA LEU A 32 4.77 8.55 -4.34
C LEU A 32 4.43 8.68 -2.84
N GLY A 33 3.80 7.68 -2.25
CA GLY A 33 3.53 7.63 -0.80
C GLY A 33 4.82 7.58 0.03
N ALA A 34 5.80 6.78 -0.39
CA ALA A 34 7.11 6.69 0.27
C ALA A 34 7.89 8.01 0.17
N VAL A 35 7.91 8.63 -1.01
CA VAL A 35 8.51 9.97 -1.23
C VAL A 35 7.77 11.02 -0.39
N GLY A 36 6.45 10.97 -0.34
CA GLY A 36 5.63 11.86 0.48
C GLY A 36 5.88 11.70 1.98
N LEU A 37 6.17 10.48 2.46
CA LEU A 37 6.59 10.22 3.84
C LEU A 37 7.99 10.79 4.12
N LEU A 38 8.94 10.60 3.20
CA LEU A 38 10.31 11.16 3.30
C LEU A 38 10.29 12.69 3.38
N VAL A 39 9.57 13.35 2.47
CA VAL A 39 9.41 14.82 2.46
C VAL A 39 8.58 15.28 3.66
N GLY A 40 7.60 14.48 4.07
CA GLY A 40 6.78 14.70 5.26
C GLY A 40 7.56 14.70 6.58
N TYR A 41 8.81 14.23 6.60
CA TYR A 41 9.70 14.36 7.75
C TYR A 41 9.93 15.84 8.14
N TRP A 42 10.07 16.74 7.15
CA TRP A 42 10.24 18.19 7.39
C TRP A 42 8.92 18.97 7.53
N LYS A 43 7.82 18.44 7.00
CA LYS A 43 6.50 19.11 7.03
C LYS A 43 5.41 18.13 7.51
N PRO A 44 4.90 18.29 8.74
CA PRO A 44 3.91 17.36 9.31
C PRO A 44 2.59 17.32 8.52
N LYS A 45 2.24 18.40 7.80
CA LYS A 45 1.05 18.45 6.93
C LYS A 45 1.15 17.53 5.71
N MET A 46 2.31 17.47 5.05
CA MET A 46 2.52 16.57 3.89
C MET A 46 2.56 15.11 4.33
N ARG A 47 3.08 14.84 5.54
CA ARG A 47 3.11 13.50 6.12
C ARG A 47 1.72 12.91 6.33
N LEU A 48 0.75 13.71 6.77
CA LEU A 48 -0.64 13.28 6.93
C LEU A 48 -1.28 12.86 5.59
N LEU A 49 -1.04 13.63 4.52
CA LEU A 49 -1.54 13.31 3.18
C LEU A 49 -0.91 12.02 2.62
N ALA A 50 0.41 11.88 2.72
CA ALA A 50 1.12 10.69 2.25
C ALA A 50 0.69 9.41 3.01
N CYS A 51 0.56 9.53 4.33
CA CYS A 51 0.18 8.42 5.19
C CYS A 51 -1.30 8.04 5.00
N GLY A 52 -2.20 9.03 4.83
CA GLY A 52 -3.60 8.78 4.47
C GLY A 52 -3.74 8.10 3.11
N GLY A 53 -2.99 8.56 2.10
CA GLY A 53 -2.95 7.94 0.78
C GLY A 53 -2.49 6.48 0.83
N LEU A 54 -1.41 6.19 1.56
CA LEU A 54 -0.90 4.82 1.74
C LEU A 54 -1.88 3.91 2.48
N VAL A 55 -2.54 4.40 3.53
CA VAL A 55 -3.57 3.63 4.26
C VAL A 55 -4.72 3.27 3.33
N LEU A 56 -5.19 4.21 2.52
CA LEU A 56 -6.28 3.98 1.56
C LEU A 56 -5.86 2.97 0.48
N LEU A 57 -4.61 3.05 0.01
CA LEU A 57 -4.02 2.11 -0.94
C LEU A 57 -3.93 0.69 -0.38
N MET A 58 -3.44 0.55 0.87
CA MET A 58 -3.36 -0.75 1.54
C MET A 58 -4.74 -1.31 1.88
N ALA A 59 -5.71 -0.47 2.27
CA ALA A 59 -7.08 -0.90 2.52
C ALA A 59 -7.75 -1.46 1.25
N SER A 60 -7.54 -0.81 0.10
CA SER A 60 -8.04 -1.29 -1.19
C SER A 60 -7.33 -2.55 -1.68
N ALA A 61 -6.05 -2.74 -1.34
CA ALA A 61 -5.34 -4.00 -1.55
C ALA A 61 -5.92 -5.15 -0.70
N VAL A 62 -6.14 -4.93 0.61
CA VAL A 62 -6.75 -5.92 1.51
C VAL A 62 -8.16 -6.29 1.04
N ALA A 63 -8.97 -5.30 0.65
CA ALA A 63 -10.32 -5.54 0.11
C ALA A 63 -10.28 -6.37 -1.18
N SER A 64 -9.26 -6.20 -2.02
CA SER A 64 -9.08 -6.99 -3.24
C SER A 64 -8.72 -8.44 -2.94
N HIS A 65 -7.83 -8.68 -1.97
CA HIS A 65 -7.49 -10.04 -1.54
C HIS A 65 -8.67 -10.75 -0.88
N LEU A 66 -9.47 -10.05 -0.06
CA LEU A 66 -10.69 -10.59 0.54
C LEU A 66 -11.75 -10.96 -0.51
N LYS A 67 -11.88 -10.17 -1.58
CA LYS A 67 -12.81 -10.47 -2.68
C LYS A 67 -12.41 -11.66 -3.53
N ALA A 68 -11.12 -11.93 -3.63
CA ALA A 68 -10.60 -12.99 -4.48
C ALA A 68 -10.40 -14.32 -3.75
N ASP A 69 -10.77 -14.41 -2.47
CA ASP A 69 -10.59 -15.60 -1.59
C ASP A 69 -9.15 -16.16 -1.64
N GLN A 70 -8.19 -15.31 -1.99
CA GLN A 70 -6.78 -15.63 -2.00
C GLN A 70 -6.37 -15.74 -0.53
N GLY A 71 -6.31 -16.98 -0.03
CA GLY A 71 -6.19 -17.30 1.39
C GLY A 71 -5.24 -16.38 2.18
N ILE A 72 -5.55 -16.18 3.47
CA ILE A 72 -4.99 -15.16 4.37
C ILE A 72 -3.45 -15.00 4.26
N GLY A 73 -2.71 -16.07 3.94
CA GLY A 73 -1.26 -16.05 3.72
C GLY A 73 -0.77 -15.08 2.62
N VAL A 74 -1.51 -14.85 1.53
CA VAL A 74 -1.12 -13.87 0.48
C VAL A 74 -1.54 -12.44 0.84
N ALA A 75 -2.57 -12.28 1.69
CA ALA A 75 -2.98 -10.99 2.23
C ALA A 75 -2.11 -10.52 3.42
N MET A 76 -1.37 -11.43 4.06
CA MET A 76 -0.49 -11.15 5.22
C MET A 76 0.46 -9.96 5.02
N PRO A 77 1.28 -9.90 3.94
CA PRO A 77 2.18 -8.75 3.75
C PRO A 77 1.43 -7.42 3.60
N ALA A 78 0.27 -7.42 2.94
CA ALA A 78 -0.57 -6.22 2.82
C ALA A 78 -1.16 -5.80 4.18
N LEU A 79 -1.59 -6.77 5.00
CA LEU A 79 -2.08 -6.52 6.36
C LEU A 79 -0.99 -5.96 7.27
N VAL A 80 0.22 -6.52 7.24
CA VAL A 80 1.36 -6.03 8.01
C VAL A 80 1.67 -4.58 7.62
N PHE A 81 1.74 -4.27 6.32
CA PHE A 81 1.96 -2.90 5.85
C PHE A 81 0.83 -1.94 6.24
N LEU A 82 -0.42 -2.41 6.22
CA LEU A 82 -1.57 -1.64 6.68
C LEU A 82 -1.41 -1.31 8.16
N VAL A 83 -1.16 -2.29 9.02
CA VAL A 83 -0.99 -2.09 10.47
C VAL A 83 0.18 -1.16 10.77
N LEU A 84 1.33 -1.33 10.12
CA LEU A 84 2.47 -0.41 10.26
C LEU A 84 2.12 1.02 9.83
N SER A 85 1.48 1.18 8.68
CA SER A 85 1.08 2.50 8.18
C SER A 85 0.07 3.17 9.12
N LEU A 86 -0.84 2.39 9.68
CA LEU A 86 -1.85 2.84 10.63
C LEU A 86 -1.22 3.21 11.98
N PHE A 87 -0.24 2.44 12.44
CA PHE A 87 0.54 2.73 13.65
C PHE A 87 1.32 4.04 13.51
N VAL A 88 1.98 4.25 12.37
CA VAL A 88 2.65 5.53 12.06
C VAL A 88 1.64 6.67 11.98
N PHE A 89 0.49 6.46 11.34
CA PHE A 89 -0.56 7.48 11.24
C PHE A 89 -1.11 7.89 12.62
N VAL A 90 -1.37 6.92 13.50
CA VAL A 90 -1.87 7.16 14.87
C VAL A 90 -0.80 7.77 15.75
N GLY A 91 0.45 7.31 15.67
CA GLY A 91 1.58 7.91 16.39
C GLY A 91 1.82 9.37 15.99
N GLN A 92 1.62 9.69 14.71
CA GLN A 92 1.70 11.05 14.18
C GLN A 92 0.55 11.96 14.64
N ARG A 93 -0.64 11.40 14.91
CA ARG A 93 -1.75 12.15 15.52
C ARG A 93 -1.50 12.53 16.98
N LYS A 94 -0.74 11.72 17.72
CA LYS A 94 -0.37 12.01 19.13
C LYS A 94 0.80 12.99 19.28
N ALA A 95 1.60 13.22 18.23
CA ALA A 95 2.72 14.17 18.25
C ALA A 95 2.28 15.63 18.02
N LYS A 96 1.02 15.95 18.31
CA LYS A 96 0.39 17.26 18.11
C LYS A 96 -0.36 17.64 19.38
#